data_AF-A0A959W6T0-F1
#
_entry.id   AF-A0A959W6T0-F1
#
_cell.length_a   1.000
_cell.length_b   1.000
_cell.length_c   1.000
_cell.angle_alpha   90.00
_cell.angle_beta   90.00
_cell.angle_gamma   90.00
#
_symmetry.space_group_name_H-M   'P 1'
#
loop_
_entity.id
_entity.type
_entity.pdbx_description
1 polymer ?
#
loop_
_entity_poly.entity_id
_entity_poly.type
_entity_poly.pdbx_seq_one_letter_code
_entity_poly.pdbx_strand_id
1 'polypeptide(L)'
;EDKEPFFDARETIEATLEMTAGIFEGIEFDRERLSDAASDEMLAATEIADLLVRRGVPFRQAHGIVGDLVRQCVAEGRNLSDLSREELAARSDELDDEYYEVLKQGSWLESKRSEGGTSSASL
;
A
#
# COMPACT_ATOMS: atom_id res chain seq x y z
N GLU A 1 11.74 43.62 18.94
CA GLU A 1 11.78 42.25 19.46
C GLU A 1 11.86 41.26 18.31
N ASP A 2 13.04 41.07 17.72
CA ASP A 2 13.30 40.18 16.58
C ASP A 2 14.30 39.06 16.93
N LYS A 3 15.19 39.34 17.88
CA LYS A 3 16.32 38.48 18.24
C LYS A 3 15.92 37.28 19.07
N GLU A 4 15.14 37.48 20.13
CA GLU A 4 14.77 36.38 21.04
C GLU A 4 14.01 35.26 20.31
N PRO A 5 12.96 35.54 19.50
CA PRO A 5 12.30 34.49 18.73
C PRO A 5 13.22 33.79 17.71
N PHE A 6 14.18 34.53 17.14
CA PHE A 6 15.14 33.96 16.19
C PHE A 6 16.11 32.99 16.88
N PHE A 7 16.68 33.38 18.02
CA PHE A 7 17.64 32.54 18.74
C PHE A 7 16.97 31.31 19.35
N ASP A 8 15.76 31.47 19.89
CA ASP A 8 14.95 30.36 20.41
C ASP A 8 14.64 29.33 19.31
N ALA A 9 14.22 29.78 18.13
CA ALA A 9 13.98 28.91 16.98
C ALA A 9 15.26 28.18 16.53
N ARG A 10 16.40 28.88 16.47
CA ARG A 10 17.69 28.29 16.11
C ARG A 10 18.10 27.19 17.09
N GLU A 11 18.05 27.48 18.38
CA GLU A 11 18.41 26.53 19.45
C GLU A 11 17.50 25.31 19.45
N THR A 12 16.20 25.53 19.24
CA THR A 12 15.22 24.44 19.12
C THR A 12 15.51 23.54 17.93
N ILE A 13 15.82 24.11 16.76
CA ILE A 13 16.14 23.32 15.56
C ILE A 13 17.43 22.53 15.77
N GLU A 14 18.49 23.16 16.29
CA GLU A 14 19.77 22.50 16.57
C GLU A 14 19.58 21.30 17.50
N ALA A 15 18.91 21.50 18.65
CA ALA A 15 18.63 20.43 19.59
C ALA A 15 17.74 19.33 19.00
N THR A 16 16.71 19.70 18.22
CA THR A 16 15.80 18.73 17.60
C THR A 16 16.52 17.86 16.59
N LEU A 17 17.41 18.43 15.77
CA LEU A 17 18.19 17.69 14.78
C LEU A 17 19.18 16.73 15.44
N GLU A 18 19.88 17.18 16.49
CA GLU A 18 20.82 16.34 17.24
C GLU A 18 20.09 15.15 17.89
N MET A 19 18.97 15.40 18.56
CA MET A 19 18.15 14.34 19.16
C MET A 19 17.59 13.38 18.11
N THR A 20 17.10 13.90 16.98
CA THR A 20 16.56 13.08 15.89
C THR A 20 17.62 12.16 15.30
N ALA A 21 18.84 12.67 15.08
CA ALA A 21 19.97 11.86 14.63
C ALA A 21 20.26 10.70 15.61
N GLY A 22 20.29 11.00 16.92
CA GLY A 22 20.46 9.98 17.95
C GLY A 22 19.36 8.91 17.97
N ILE A 23 18.10 9.28 17.67
CA ILE A 23 17.01 8.31 17.50
C ILE A 23 17.30 7.36 16.33
N PHE A 24 17.72 7.88 15.18
CA PHE A 24 18.01 7.06 14.00
C PHE A 24 19.25 6.17 14.17
N GLU A 25 20.22 6.54 15.01
CA GLU A 25 21.37 5.69 15.35
C GLU A 25 20.96 4.46 16.18
N GLY A 26 19.96 4.61 17.05
CA GLY A 26 19.52 3.57 17.98
C GLY A 26 18.24 2.83 17.58
N ILE A 27 17.60 3.18 16.45
CA ILE A 27 16.33 2.57 16.05
C ILE A 27 16.53 1.12 15.60
N GLU A 28 15.69 0.22 16.09
CA GLU A 28 15.60 -1.16 15.63
C GLU A 28 14.24 -1.42 14.99
N PHE A 29 14.26 -2.20 13.90
CA PHE A 29 13.05 -2.55 13.16
C PHE A 29 12.72 -4.03 13.37
N ASP A 30 11.53 -4.29 13.90
CA ASP A 30 10.93 -5.62 13.89
C ASP A 30 10.46 -5.96 12.46
N ARG A 31 11.36 -6.55 11.68
CA ARG A 31 11.14 -6.82 10.25
C ARG A 31 10.00 -7.80 10.01
N GLU A 32 9.83 -8.78 10.90
CA GLU A 32 8.75 -9.77 10.78
C GLU A 32 7.40 -9.10 10.96
N ARG A 33 7.24 -8.35 12.05
CA ARG A 33 6.01 -7.58 12.30
C ARG A 33 5.71 -6.56 11.21
N LEU A 34 6.73 -5.88 10.69
CA LEU A 34 6.57 -4.94 9.58
C LEU A 34 6.15 -5.65 8.29
N SER A 35 6.74 -6.81 8.00
CA SER A 35 6.39 -7.62 6.82
C SER A 35 4.97 -8.15 6.91
N ASP A 36 4.55 -8.65 8.07
CA ASP A 36 3.21 -9.18 8.29
C ASP A 36 2.15 -8.07 8.13
N ALA A 37 2.39 -6.90 8.72
CA ALA A 37 1.49 -5.75 8.56
C ALA A 37 1.45 -5.24 7.11
N ALA A 38 2.58 -5.27 6.40
CA ALA A 38 2.65 -4.87 5.01
C ALA A 38 2.03 -5.89 4.04
N SER A 39 1.84 -7.14 4.48
CA SER A 39 1.30 -8.26 3.68
C SER A 39 -0.23 -8.36 3.70
N ASP A 40 -0.93 -7.42 4.33
CA ASP A 40 -2.38 -7.36 4.32
C ASP A 40 -2.89 -7.20 2.87
N GLU A 41 -3.57 -8.23 2.37
CA GLU A 41 -4.11 -8.28 1.02
C GLU A 41 -5.10 -7.16 0.73
N MET A 42 -5.74 -6.59 1.76
CA MET A 42 -6.65 -5.46 1.58
C MET A 42 -5.92 -4.22 1.04
N LEU A 43 -4.62 -4.10 1.28
CA LEU A 43 -3.77 -3.06 0.68
C LEU A 43 -3.67 -3.24 -0.85
N ALA A 44 -3.77 -4.47 -1.35
CA ALA A 44 -3.71 -4.83 -2.76
C ALA A 44 -5.03 -4.59 -3.53
N ALA A 45 -6.12 -4.22 -2.84
CA ALA A 45 -7.39 -3.88 -3.49
C ALA A 45 -7.23 -2.81 -4.58
N THR A 46 -6.33 -1.84 -4.37
CA THR A 46 -6.01 -0.81 -5.38
C THR A 46 -5.39 -1.41 -6.63
N GLU A 47 -4.51 -2.41 -6.50
CA GLU A 47 -3.90 -3.07 -7.66
C GLU A 47 -4.93 -3.86 -8.48
N ILE A 48 -5.93 -4.46 -7.82
CA ILE A 48 -7.03 -5.14 -8.53
C ILE A 48 -7.86 -4.13 -9.32
N ALA A 49 -8.09 -2.94 -8.77
CA ALA A 49 -8.77 -1.87 -9.49
C ALA A 49 -7.95 -1.40 -10.71
N ASP A 50 -6.64 -1.23 -10.52
CA ASP A 50 -5.70 -0.87 -11.61
C ASP A 50 -5.62 -1.97 -12.67
N LEU A 51 -5.66 -3.25 -12.29
CA LEU A 51 -5.74 -4.39 -13.20
C LEU A 51 -6.97 -4.26 -14.11
N LEU A 52 -8.16 -4.08 -13.53
CA LEU A 52 -9.39 -3.90 -14.29
C LEU A 52 -9.33 -2.67 -15.22
N VAL A 53 -8.73 -1.57 -14.76
CA VAL A 53 -8.54 -0.37 -15.59
C VAL A 53 -7.62 -0.63 -16.77
N ARG A 54 -6.52 -1.36 -16.57
CA ARG A 54 -5.60 -1.77 -17.67
C ARG A 54 -6.31 -2.67 -18.68
N ARG A 55 -7.32 -3.43 -18.25
CA ARG A 55 -8.19 -4.25 -19.11
C ARG A 55 -9.32 -3.45 -19.77
N GLY A 56 -9.43 -2.15 -19.50
CA GLY A 56 -10.38 -1.24 -20.16
C GLY A 56 -11.65 -0.95 -19.36
N VAL A 57 -11.79 -1.46 -18.13
CA VAL A 57 -12.91 -1.14 -17.25
C VAL A 57 -12.77 0.30 -16.74
N PRO A 58 -13.78 1.18 -16.87
CA PRO A 58 -13.71 2.52 -16.31
C PRO A 58 -13.45 2.50 -14.80
N PHE A 59 -12.56 3.36 -14.30
CA PHE A 59 -12.11 3.34 -12.89
C PHE A 59 -13.26 3.31 -11.87
N ARG A 60 -14.33 4.10 -12.09
CA ARG A 60 -15.51 4.09 -11.21
C ARG A 60 -16.15 2.70 -11.09
N GLN A 61 -16.21 1.96 -12.20
CA GLN A 61 -16.76 0.61 -12.23
C GLN A 61 -15.78 -0.39 -11.59
N ALA A 62 -14.48 -0.29 -11.92
CA ALA A 62 -13.43 -1.12 -11.32
C ALA A 62 -13.42 -0.99 -9.78
N HIS A 63 -13.42 0.24 -9.27
CA HIS A 63 -13.50 0.52 -7.84
C HIS A 63 -14.81 0.00 -7.21
N GLY A 64 -15.93 0.02 -7.95
CA GLY A 64 -17.19 -0.57 -7.51
C GLY A 64 -17.09 -2.08 -7.31
N ILE A 65 -16.59 -2.79 -8.34
CA ILE A 65 -16.38 -4.24 -8.34
C ILE A 65 -15.46 -4.66 -7.19
N VAL A 66 -14.30 -4.02 -7.07
CA VAL A 66 -13.34 -4.29 -5.99
C VAL A 66 -13.94 -4.00 -4.62
N GLY A 67 -14.69 -2.91 -4.49
CA GLY A 67 -15.38 -2.58 -3.25
C GLY A 67 -16.38 -3.65 -2.81
N ASP A 68 -17.08 -4.30 -3.75
CA ASP A 68 -17.95 -5.44 -3.45
C ASP A 68 -17.17 -6.68 -3.00
N LEU A 69 -16.04 -6.98 -3.65
CA LEU A 69 -15.15 -8.08 -3.25
C LEU A 69 -14.63 -7.88 -1.82
N VAL A 70 -14.11 -6.69 -1.51
CA VAL A 70 -13.61 -6.33 -0.19
C VAL A 70 -14.73 -6.44 0.86
N ARG A 71 -15.93 -5.91 0.56
CA ARG A 71 -17.08 -6.03 1.47
C ARG A 71 -17.44 -7.49 1.76
N GLN A 72 -17.44 -8.35 0.73
CA GLN A 72 -17.71 -9.78 0.88
C GLN A 72 -16.66 -10.43 1.79
N CYS A 73 -15.37 -10.23 1.49
CA CYS A 73 -14.27 -10.82 2.25
C CYS A 73 -14.29 -10.39 3.72
N VAL A 74 -14.50 -9.10 3.99
CA VAL A 74 -14.61 -8.56 5.36
C VAL A 74 -15.81 -9.15 6.10
N ALA A 75 -16.97 -9.30 5.44
CA ALA A 75 -18.16 -9.88 6.04
C ALA A 75 -18.00 -11.37 6.37
N GLU A 76 -17.22 -12.09 5.55
CA GLU A 76 -17.00 -13.53 5.68
C GLU A 76 -15.73 -13.90 6.49
N GLY A 77 -14.90 -12.91 6.84
CA GLY A 77 -13.62 -13.14 7.51
C GLY A 77 -12.60 -13.88 6.64
N ARG A 78 -12.65 -13.65 5.33
CA ARG A 78 -11.79 -14.26 4.31
C ARG A 78 -10.78 -13.23 3.77
N ASN A 79 -9.69 -13.71 3.20
CA ASN A 79 -8.77 -12.91 2.42
C ASN A 79 -9.26 -12.78 0.97
N LEU A 80 -8.68 -11.84 0.21
CA LEU A 80 -9.01 -11.65 -1.20
C LEU A 80 -8.52 -12.85 -2.03
N SER A 81 -7.40 -13.45 -1.65
CA SER A 81 -6.81 -14.64 -2.27
C SER A 81 -7.65 -15.91 -2.09
N ASP A 82 -8.57 -15.91 -1.10
CA ASP A 82 -9.47 -17.03 -0.83
C ASP A 82 -10.67 -17.06 -1.80
N LEU A 83 -10.90 -16.01 -2.59
CA LEU A 83 -12.01 -15.97 -3.55
C LEU A 83 -11.77 -16.93 -4.70
N SER A 84 -12.78 -17.73 -5.04
CA SER A 84 -12.71 -18.69 -6.14
C SER A 84 -12.85 -18.00 -7.50
N ARG A 85 -12.40 -18.68 -8.56
CA ARG A 85 -12.56 -18.19 -9.94
C ARG A 85 -14.02 -17.96 -10.31
N GLU A 86 -14.91 -18.81 -9.82
CA GLU A 86 -16.35 -18.68 -10.03
C GLU A 86 -16.90 -17.43 -9.34
N GLU A 87 -16.42 -17.12 -8.13
CA GLU A 87 -16.77 -15.89 -7.41
C GLU A 87 -16.26 -14.65 -8.14
N LEU A 88 -15.04 -14.69 -8.69
CA LEU A 88 -14.46 -13.60 -9.47
C LEU A 88 -15.20 -13.38 -10.80
N ALA A 89 -15.47 -14.47 -11.54
CA ALA A 89 -16.19 -14.43 -12.81
C ALA A 89 -17.63 -13.91 -12.64
N ALA A 90 -18.27 -14.17 -11.48
CA ALA A 90 -19.58 -13.62 -11.16
C ALA A 90 -19.57 -12.09 -10.99
N ARG A 91 -18.38 -11.47 -10.83
CA ARG A 91 -18.21 -10.03 -10.58
C ARG A 91 -17.72 -9.29 -11.82
N SER A 92 -16.81 -9.89 -12.58
CA SER A 92 -16.33 -9.36 -13.86
C SER A 92 -15.62 -10.44 -14.67
N ASP A 93 -15.90 -10.49 -15.98
CA ASP A 93 -15.19 -11.36 -16.92
C ASP A 93 -13.71 -10.97 -17.10
N GLU A 94 -13.32 -9.76 -16.66
CA GLU A 94 -11.95 -9.24 -16.75
C GLU A 94 -11.06 -9.64 -15.55
N LEU A 95 -11.63 -10.31 -14.54
CA LEU A 95 -10.87 -10.85 -13.39
C LEU A 95 -10.37 -12.27 -13.73
N ASP A 96 -9.20 -12.34 -14.36
CA ASP A 96 -8.53 -13.58 -14.74
C ASP A 96 -7.48 -14.02 -13.70
N ASP A 97 -6.59 -14.95 -14.09
CA ASP A 97 -5.49 -15.44 -13.25
C ASP A 97 -4.54 -14.37 -12.73
N GLU A 98 -4.42 -13.24 -13.43
CA GLU A 98 -3.58 -12.12 -13.01
C GLU A 98 -4.07 -11.50 -11.69
N TYR A 99 -5.35 -11.72 -11.33
CA TYR A 99 -5.89 -11.38 -10.01
C TYR A 99 -5.08 -11.99 -8.87
N TYR A 100 -4.72 -13.28 -8.95
CA TYR A 100 -3.95 -13.92 -7.89
C TYR A 100 -2.48 -13.50 -7.92
N GLU A 101 -1.98 -13.08 -9.08
CA GLU A 101 -0.61 -12.56 -9.22
C GLU A 101 -0.45 -11.18 -8.56
N VAL A 102 -1.46 -10.31 -8.62
CA VAL A 102 -1.42 -9.00 -7.92
C VAL A 102 -1.51 -9.13 -6.39
N LEU A 103 -2.02 -10.27 -5.89
CA LEU A 103 -2.12 -10.57 -4.46
C LEU A 103 -0.87 -11.24 -3.88
N LYS A 104 0.11 -11.63 -4.72
CA LYS A 104 1.38 -12.18 -4.21
C LYS A 104 2.08 -11.13 -3.35
N GLN A 105 2.60 -11.56 -2.20
CA GLN A 105 3.28 -10.68 -1.24
C GLN A 105 4.31 -9.78 -1.93
N GLY A 106 4.18 -8.47 -1.72
CA GLY A 106 5.08 -7.45 -2.26
C GLY A 106 4.80 -7.02 -3.71
N SER A 107 3.85 -7.65 -4.42
CA SER A 107 3.53 -7.31 -5.82
C SER A 107 3.09 -5.86 -5.98
N TRP A 108 2.25 -5.35 -5.07
CA TRP A 108 1.80 -3.95 -5.06
C TRP A 108 2.89 -2.94 -4.72
N LEU A 109 3.95 -3.33 -4.01
CA LEU A 109 5.09 -2.44 -3.77
C LEU A 109 5.94 -2.33 -5.04
N GLU A 110 6.22 -3.48 -5.67
CA GLU A 110 7.02 -3.55 -6.89
C GLU A 110 6.30 -3.01 -8.13
N SER A 111 4.97 -2.90 -8.10
CA SER A 111 4.20 -2.27 -9.19
C SER A 111 4.38 -0.75 -9.25
N LYS A 112 4.81 -0.09 -8.17
CA LYS A 112 4.99 1.37 -8.07
C LYS A 112 6.30 1.83 -8.70
N ARG A 113 6.44 1.56 -10.00
CA ARG A 113 7.61 1.92 -10.81
C ARG A 113 7.45 3.32 -11.39
N SER A 114 7.83 4.30 -10.59
CA SER A 114 7.90 5.71 -10.96
C SER A 114 9.02 6.40 -10.18
N GLU A 115 9.40 7.60 -10.59
CA GLU A 115 10.29 8.44 -9.79
C GLU A 115 9.70 8.63 -8.39
N GLY A 116 10.49 8.35 -7.35
CA GLY A 116 10.04 8.37 -5.95
C GLY A 116 9.11 7.22 -5.52
N GLY A 117 8.91 6.22 -6.38
CA GLY A 117 8.10 5.04 -6.08
C GLY A 117 8.74 4.06 -5.09
N THR A 118 7.94 3.13 -4.57
CA THR A 118 8.36 2.17 -3.52
C THR A 118 8.97 0.89 -4.06
N SER A 119 9.00 0.68 -5.38
CA SER A 119 9.57 -0.53 -5.97
C SER A 119 11.08 -0.62 -5.71
N SER A 120 11.58 -1.83 -5.42
CA SER A 120 13.01 -2.09 -5.22
C SER A 120 13.89 -1.68 -6.42
N ALA A 121 13.33 -1.76 -7.63
CA ALA A 121 13.94 -1.26 -8.85
C ALA A 121 13.35 0.11 -9.20
N SER A 122 13.98 1.19 -8.75
CA SER A 122 13.62 2.55 -9.18
C SER A 122 13.85 2.73 -10.69
N LEU A 123 12.92 3.42 -11.37
CA LEU A 123 13.12 3.97 -12.72
C LEU A 123 13.87 5.30 -12.66
#